data_AF-A0A327WUR1-F1
#
_entry.id   AF-A0A327WUR1-F1
#
_cell.length_a   1.000
_cell.length_b   1.000
_cell.length_c   1.000
_cell.angle_alpha   90.00
_cell.angle_beta   90.00
_cell.angle_gamma   90.00
#
_symmetry.space_group_name_H-M   'P 1'
#
loop_
_entity.id
_entity.type
_entity.pdbx_description
1 polymer ?
#
loop_
_entity_poly.entity_id
_entity_poly.type
_entity_poly.pdbx_seq_one_letter_code
_entity_poly.pdbx_strand_id
1 'polypeptide(L)'
;MISVKANPSYPYINPDSRQGEVTKSIKVKEPFLYVFKKWSSVIIAIAGILQLLFFWSPANLFSVSCVWLAWWLTDKFVLVSSKLSRFTLSTLILLGYAITQYFLPIVFTLVEGKELVFNLKMPYDIFTHSLAAFVVMLIAHHLYTNNKLMNGIFRVKLQKFLTSKYFYTPPTDGQIWFIGITGLVCMFVSYFFVKQDYNNYSEGSGNKFMEAFIPFTYAPYFLLLKELYGGTTHKKTKKLYIQIILFTVALLAVGIGGNARSLFIKGFVAAGITYFLGLLLGRFNYEKIFTIKNVIILALGFVVVTGPLADIATAMVIVRGQRGSISKMEMLVRTLEIFKDKDAIRAYKLAAVDRKVSEWDEHYFDNLFLARFCNLKYNDASLELADKIGEVDREMRNYSIDRFWSTFPKPVLEFLHIDVNKDFVTSCSYGDYLFLRAGGYNALGGFRTGQFAGTGMAAFGWWYLLILLTGIVLAFFIFDLFVVHKVKGNYNTVYLSLIGLLPITSTFTFMASSSTSESVMNIFNFLIRGWIQISLLYFLLFIVSKKLLGLFSRKPNLAYRNVEIKRSVNY
;
A
#
# COMPACT_ATOMS: atom_id res chain seq x y z
N MET A 1 24.27 -37.84 3.03
CA MET A 1 23.99 -38.52 1.76
C MET A 1 22.49 -38.77 1.63
N ILE A 2 21.69 -37.74 1.33
CA ILE A 2 20.32 -37.83 0.80
C ILE A 2 20.16 -36.62 -0.13
N SER A 3 20.10 -36.89 -1.43
CA SER A 3 20.01 -35.93 -2.52
C SER A 3 18.55 -35.52 -2.72
N VAL A 4 18.21 -34.25 -2.47
CA VAL A 4 16.95 -33.66 -2.90
C VAL A 4 17.20 -32.90 -4.19
N LYS A 5 16.88 -33.55 -5.33
CA LYS A 5 16.87 -32.93 -6.65
C LYS A 5 15.80 -31.85 -6.70
N ALA A 6 16.22 -30.60 -6.83
CA ALA A 6 15.36 -29.52 -7.29
C ALA A 6 15.04 -29.75 -8.77
N ASN A 7 13.76 -29.91 -9.09
CA ASN A 7 13.26 -29.99 -10.46
C ASN A 7 12.87 -28.57 -10.93
N PRO A 8 13.61 -27.93 -11.84
CA PRO A 8 13.18 -26.67 -12.43
C PRO A 8 12.37 -26.99 -13.68
N SER A 9 11.04 -26.88 -13.60
CA SER A 9 10.16 -26.93 -14.76
C SER A 9 10.32 -25.66 -15.60
N TYR A 10 11.31 -25.70 -16.51
CA TYR A 10 11.38 -24.87 -17.72
C TYR A 10 11.03 -25.75 -18.94
N PRO A 11 10.50 -25.16 -20.03
CA PRO A 11 9.96 -25.93 -21.15
C PRO A 11 11.06 -26.71 -21.88
N TYR A 12 10.82 -28.01 -22.07
CA TYR A 12 11.61 -28.90 -22.92
C TYR A 12 11.51 -28.41 -24.36
N ILE A 13 12.63 -27.93 -24.93
CA ILE A 13 12.75 -27.64 -26.36
C ILE A 13 13.11 -28.97 -27.03
N ASN A 14 12.25 -29.43 -27.95
CA ASN A 14 12.51 -30.60 -28.76
C ASN A 14 13.75 -30.34 -29.67
N PRO A 15 14.84 -31.13 -29.62
CA PRO A 15 16.05 -30.84 -30.40
C PRO A 15 15.96 -31.24 -31.88
N ASP A 16 14.94 -31.99 -32.30
CA ASP A 16 14.89 -32.53 -33.67
C ASP A 16 13.90 -31.78 -34.56
N SER A 17 14.31 -30.58 -35.00
CA SER A 17 13.88 -30.09 -36.32
C SER A 17 14.88 -29.10 -36.90
N ARG A 18 15.69 -29.64 -37.82
CA ARG A 18 16.47 -28.98 -38.88
C ARG A 18 17.72 -28.21 -38.43
N GLN A 19 18.83 -28.92 -38.64
CA GLN A 19 20.18 -28.39 -38.82
C GLN A 19 20.21 -27.30 -39.91
N GLY A 20 20.94 -26.22 -39.63
CA GLY A 20 21.33 -25.20 -40.61
C GLY A 20 21.09 -23.78 -40.12
N GLU A 21 22.19 -23.02 -40.00
CA GLU A 21 22.28 -21.55 -39.96
C GLU A 21 22.36 -20.82 -38.59
N VAL A 22 23.59 -20.35 -38.34
CA VAL A 22 24.01 -19.13 -37.62
C VAL A 22 23.68 -19.06 -36.13
N THR A 23 24.64 -19.52 -35.32
CA THR A 23 24.81 -19.22 -33.89
C THR A 23 25.09 -17.72 -33.67
N LYS A 24 24.06 -16.88 -33.79
CA LYS A 24 23.97 -15.67 -32.96
C LYS A 24 23.63 -16.14 -31.56
N SER A 25 24.53 -15.95 -30.61
CA SER A 25 24.29 -16.19 -29.18
C SER A 25 23.03 -15.45 -28.75
N ILE A 26 21.89 -16.15 -28.68
CA ILE A 26 20.67 -15.62 -28.09
C ILE A 26 20.98 -15.51 -26.61
N LYS A 27 21.33 -14.31 -26.14
CA LYS A 27 21.39 -14.00 -24.70
C LYS A 27 20.03 -14.36 -24.13
N VAL A 28 19.96 -15.48 -23.39
CA VAL A 28 18.78 -15.85 -22.61
C VAL A 28 18.51 -14.68 -21.68
N LYS A 29 17.35 -14.03 -21.85
CA LYS A 29 17.01 -12.85 -21.07
C LYS A 29 16.90 -13.23 -19.60
N GLU A 30 17.80 -12.72 -18.77
CA GLU A 30 17.66 -12.86 -17.33
C GLU A 30 16.35 -12.19 -16.89
N PRO A 31 15.49 -12.88 -16.11
CA PRO A 31 14.27 -12.28 -15.61
C PRO A 31 14.60 -11.12 -14.66
N PHE A 32 13.85 -10.02 -14.73
CA PHE A 32 14.07 -8.84 -13.87
C PHE A 32 14.14 -9.20 -12.38
N LEU A 33 13.41 -10.23 -11.95
CA LEU A 33 13.50 -10.75 -10.58
C LEU A 33 14.94 -11.09 -10.17
N TYR A 34 15.71 -11.76 -11.03
CA TYR A 34 17.11 -12.12 -10.73
C TYR A 34 17.98 -10.87 -10.58
N VAL A 35 17.84 -9.92 -11.52
CA VAL A 35 18.53 -8.63 -11.48
C VAL A 35 18.18 -7.87 -10.20
N PHE A 36 16.90 -7.80 -9.86
CA PHE A 36 16.42 -7.15 -8.64
C PHE A 36 17.01 -7.81 -7.38
N LYS A 37 16.96 -9.14 -7.26
CA LYS A 37 17.55 -9.89 -6.13
C LYS A 37 19.03 -9.59 -5.94
N LYS A 38 19.80 -9.66 -7.02
CA LYS A 38 21.24 -9.41 -7.01
C LYS A 38 21.56 -7.99 -6.56
N TRP A 39 20.99 -6.99 -7.23
CA TRP A 39 21.33 -5.59 -6.97
C TRP A 39 20.80 -5.08 -5.63
N SER A 40 19.60 -5.49 -5.23
CA SER A 40 19.06 -5.12 -3.91
C SER A 40 19.93 -5.66 -2.77
N SER A 41 20.39 -6.91 -2.87
CA SER A 41 21.29 -7.51 -1.88
C SER A 41 22.66 -6.83 -1.85
N VAL A 42 23.21 -6.48 -3.01
CA VAL A 42 24.47 -5.72 -3.11
C VAL A 42 24.33 -4.33 -2.49
N ILE A 43 23.23 -3.62 -2.79
CA ILE A 43 22.98 -2.28 -2.23
C ILE A 43 22.89 -2.34 -0.71
N ILE A 44 22.18 -3.30 -0.13
CA ILE A 44 22.08 -3.44 1.33
C ILE A 44 23.42 -3.82 1.96
N ALA A 45 24.19 -4.70 1.33
CA ALA A 45 25.51 -5.08 1.84
C ALA A 45 26.43 -3.85 1.90
N ILE A 46 26.51 -3.09 0.80
CA ILE A 46 27.30 -1.86 0.73
C ILE A 46 26.78 -0.82 1.73
N ALA A 47 25.47 -0.57 1.76
CA ALA A 47 24.87 0.40 2.66
C ALA A 47 25.12 0.04 4.13
N GLY A 48 25.01 -1.23 4.50
CA GLY A 48 25.33 -1.71 5.85
C GLY A 48 26.80 -1.53 6.21
N ILE A 49 27.73 -1.88 5.31
CA ILE A 49 29.17 -1.65 5.55
C ILE A 49 29.45 -0.16 5.74
N LEU A 50 28.94 0.71 4.86
CA LEU A 50 29.13 2.15 4.95
C LEU A 50 28.48 2.74 6.21
N GLN A 51 27.32 2.24 6.63
CA GLN A 51 26.67 2.63 7.88
C GLN A 51 27.57 2.32 9.10
N LEU A 52 28.19 1.14 9.15
CA LEU A 52 29.09 0.77 10.24
C LEU A 52 30.42 1.52 10.21
N LEU A 53 30.92 1.87 9.01
CA LEU A 53 32.17 2.63 8.86
C LEU A 53 32.01 4.10 9.24
N PHE A 54 30.90 4.75 8.83
CA PHE A 54 30.69 6.18 9.08
C PHE A 54 29.97 6.47 10.40
N PHE A 55 29.12 5.56 10.87
CA PHE A 55 28.25 5.78 12.03
C PHE A 55 28.35 4.61 13.02
N TRP A 56 29.53 4.38 13.56
CA TRP A 56 29.73 3.29 14.51
C TRP A 56 29.01 3.55 15.84
N SER A 57 28.05 2.68 16.19
CA SER A 57 27.46 2.59 17.53
C SER A 57 26.90 1.17 17.76
N PRO A 58 26.81 0.68 19.01
CA PRO A 58 26.22 -0.63 19.29
C PRO A 58 24.78 -0.77 18.79
N ALA A 59 23.99 0.31 18.92
CA ALA A 59 22.63 0.37 18.41
C ALA A 59 22.60 0.26 16.88
N ASN A 60 23.46 1.01 16.18
CA ASN A 60 23.54 0.95 14.73
C ASN A 60 24.01 -0.43 14.24
N LEU A 61 24.98 -1.05 14.92
CA LEU A 61 25.44 -2.40 14.62
C LEU A 61 24.30 -3.44 14.73
N PHE A 62 23.54 -3.38 15.81
CA PHE A 62 22.39 -4.26 16.01
C PHE A 62 21.34 -4.05 14.91
N SER A 63 20.95 -2.80 14.65
CA SER A 63 19.97 -2.46 13.62
C SER A 63 20.40 -2.90 12.21
N VAL A 64 21.67 -2.68 11.84
CA VAL A 64 22.22 -3.15 10.55
C VAL A 64 22.20 -4.68 10.47
N SER A 65 22.53 -5.38 11.56
CA SER A 65 22.46 -6.85 11.62
C SER A 65 21.03 -7.36 11.43
N CYS A 66 20.04 -6.71 12.04
CA CYS A 66 18.62 -7.00 11.82
C CYS A 66 18.20 -6.78 10.36
N VAL A 67 18.67 -5.69 9.72
CA VAL A 67 18.41 -5.41 8.30
C VAL A 67 18.99 -6.51 7.41
N TRP A 68 20.24 -6.93 7.64
CA TRP A 68 20.86 -8.02 6.87
C TRP A 68 20.10 -9.33 7.02
N LEU A 69 19.71 -9.69 8.25
CA LEU A 69 18.93 -10.90 8.51
C LEU A 69 17.55 -10.84 7.85
N ALA A 70 16.84 -9.73 7.99
CA ALA A 70 15.52 -9.53 7.38
C ALA A 70 15.59 -9.58 5.85
N TRP A 71 16.62 -8.99 5.24
CA TRP A 71 16.76 -9.05 3.79
C TRP A 71 17.15 -10.43 3.29
N TRP A 72 18.03 -11.15 4.00
CA TRP A 72 18.33 -12.54 3.70
C TRP A 72 17.08 -13.43 3.72
N LEU A 73 16.21 -13.25 4.73
CA LEU A 73 14.91 -13.92 4.79
C LEU A 73 14.02 -13.53 3.60
N THR A 74 14.01 -12.26 3.22
CA THR A 74 13.25 -11.76 2.05
C THR A 74 13.72 -12.42 0.76
N ASP A 75 15.03 -12.48 0.52
CA ASP A 75 15.61 -13.11 -0.67
C ASP A 75 15.23 -14.60 -0.76
N LYS A 76 15.31 -15.31 0.37
CA LYS A 76 15.10 -16.75 0.47
C LYS A 76 13.63 -17.17 0.38
N PHE A 77 12.73 -16.42 1.02
CA PHE A 77 11.33 -16.84 1.18
C PHE A 77 10.33 -16.01 0.36
N VAL A 78 10.61 -14.74 0.10
CA VAL A 78 9.68 -13.81 -0.57
C VAL A 78 10.01 -13.70 -2.06
N LEU A 79 11.27 -13.45 -2.40
CA LEU A 79 11.74 -13.27 -3.79
C LEU A 79 11.97 -14.62 -4.49
N VAL A 80 10.94 -15.46 -4.49
CA VAL A 80 10.90 -16.77 -5.15
C VAL A 80 9.86 -16.72 -6.26
N SER A 81 10.28 -16.99 -7.50
CA SER A 81 9.42 -16.84 -8.69
C SER A 81 8.09 -17.59 -8.59
N SER A 82 8.10 -18.82 -8.04
CA SER A 82 6.89 -19.64 -7.90
C SER A 82 5.91 -19.09 -6.86
N LYS A 83 6.41 -18.49 -5.78
CA LYS A 83 5.59 -17.85 -4.75
C LYS A 83 5.00 -16.54 -5.29
N LEU A 84 5.84 -15.71 -5.92
CA LEU A 84 5.42 -14.45 -6.52
C LEU A 84 4.34 -14.66 -7.60
N SER A 85 4.47 -15.70 -8.42
CA SER A 85 3.48 -15.99 -9.46
C SER A 85 2.18 -16.55 -8.88
N ARG A 86 2.21 -17.46 -7.89
CA ARG A 86 1.02 -18.15 -7.38
C ARG A 86 0.26 -17.37 -6.29
N PHE A 87 1.00 -16.63 -5.48
CA PHE A 87 0.58 -15.95 -4.26
C PHE A 87 1.00 -14.47 -4.32
N THR A 88 0.60 -13.80 -5.39
CA THR A 88 1.17 -12.51 -5.81
C THR A 88 0.97 -11.39 -4.80
N LEU A 89 -0.26 -11.20 -4.28
CA LEU A 89 -0.55 -10.08 -3.41
C LEU A 89 -0.09 -10.34 -1.97
N SER A 90 -0.15 -11.59 -1.50
CA SER A 90 0.45 -11.94 -0.19
C SER A 90 1.97 -11.78 -0.20
N THR A 91 2.64 -12.18 -1.28
CA THR A 91 4.09 -11.93 -1.47
C THR A 91 4.40 -10.44 -1.57
N LEU A 92 3.52 -9.65 -2.21
CA LEU A 92 3.66 -8.19 -2.29
C LEU A 92 3.57 -7.51 -0.91
N ILE A 93 2.70 -7.99 -0.01
CA ILE A 93 2.60 -7.49 1.37
C ILE A 93 3.93 -7.71 2.11
N LEU A 94 4.49 -8.92 2.03
CA LEU A 94 5.77 -9.26 2.65
C LEU A 94 6.92 -8.41 2.09
N LEU A 95 6.96 -8.26 0.76
CA LEU A 95 7.96 -7.45 0.09
C LEU A 95 7.83 -5.97 0.46
N GLY A 96 6.62 -5.44 0.51
CA GLY A 96 6.37 -4.07 0.92
C GLY A 96 6.77 -3.82 2.36
N TYR A 97 6.50 -4.76 3.27
CA TYR A 97 7.02 -4.68 4.64
C TYR A 97 8.55 -4.66 4.68
N ALA A 98 9.20 -5.60 3.98
CA ALA A 98 10.65 -5.68 3.97
C ALA A 98 11.31 -4.43 3.37
N ILE A 99 10.74 -3.89 2.30
CA ILE A 99 11.25 -2.68 1.64
C ILE A 99 11.13 -1.47 2.56
N THR A 100 9.95 -1.26 3.16
CA THR A 100 9.65 -0.05 3.94
C THR A 100 10.30 -0.02 5.32
N GLN A 101 10.51 -1.18 5.95
CA GLN A 101 11.09 -1.30 7.30
C GLN A 101 12.60 -1.57 7.32
N TYR A 102 13.18 -2.11 6.24
CA TYR A 102 14.60 -2.46 6.21
C TYR A 102 15.36 -1.86 5.02
N PHE A 103 14.88 -2.06 3.79
CA PHE A 103 15.61 -1.63 2.59
C PHE A 103 15.71 -0.11 2.47
N LEU A 104 14.58 0.60 2.52
CA LEU A 104 14.54 2.05 2.33
C LEU A 104 15.22 2.79 3.49
N PRO A 105 15.01 2.40 4.77
CA PRO A 105 15.70 3.04 5.89
C PRO A 105 17.22 3.06 5.75
N ILE A 106 17.86 1.90 5.56
CA ILE A 106 19.32 1.82 5.51
C ILE A 106 19.94 2.57 4.33
N VAL A 107 19.22 2.60 3.19
CA VAL A 107 19.68 3.31 1.99
C VAL A 107 19.51 4.81 2.15
N PHE A 108 18.34 5.26 2.60
CA PHE A 108 18.04 6.69 2.61
C PHE A 108 18.67 7.43 3.78
N THR A 109 18.84 6.81 4.96
CA THR A 109 19.58 7.46 6.05
C THR A 109 21.03 7.65 5.63
N LEU A 110 21.62 6.67 4.95
CA LEU A 110 22.98 6.79 4.42
C LEU A 110 23.11 7.90 3.37
N VAL A 111 22.16 8.02 2.45
CA VAL A 111 22.14 9.09 1.43
C VAL A 111 21.98 10.47 2.07
N GLU A 112 21.22 10.59 3.17
CA GLU A 112 21.11 11.83 3.95
C GLU A 112 22.31 12.07 4.88
N GLY A 113 23.31 11.17 4.92
CA GLY A 113 24.47 11.30 5.81
C GLY A 113 24.12 11.11 7.28
N LYS A 114 23.15 10.24 7.57
CA LYS A 114 22.65 9.94 8.91
C LYS A 114 22.83 8.46 9.25
N GLU A 115 23.00 8.18 10.53
CA GLU A 115 22.98 6.81 11.05
C GLU A 115 21.59 6.17 10.89
N LEU A 116 21.51 4.84 10.76
CA LEU A 116 20.21 4.15 10.65
C LEU A 116 19.33 4.36 11.88
N VAL A 117 19.93 4.54 13.05
CA VAL A 117 19.23 4.78 14.32
C VAL A 117 18.96 6.25 14.61
N PHE A 118 19.14 7.13 13.61
CA PHE A 118 18.99 8.57 13.77
C PHE A 118 17.63 8.92 14.34
N ASN A 119 17.63 9.69 15.42
CA ASN A 119 16.43 10.12 16.13
C ASN A 119 15.48 8.97 16.53
N LEU A 120 16.00 7.76 16.74
CA LEU A 120 15.24 6.65 17.35
C LEU A 120 15.58 6.59 18.83
N LYS A 121 14.57 6.61 19.70
CA LYS A 121 14.75 6.52 21.16
C LYS A 121 14.93 5.08 21.62
N MET A 122 14.23 4.14 20.98
CA MET A 122 14.25 2.71 21.31
C MET A 122 14.73 1.84 20.13
N PRO A 123 15.96 2.04 19.62
CA PRO A 123 16.43 1.36 18.42
C PRO A 123 16.45 -0.17 18.55
N TYR A 124 16.80 -0.72 19.71
CA TYR A 124 16.80 -2.17 19.93
C TYR A 124 15.39 -2.76 19.83
N ASP A 125 14.41 -2.11 20.47
CA ASP A 125 13.03 -2.61 20.51
C ASP A 125 12.37 -2.53 19.15
N ILE A 126 12.53 -1.42 18.41
CA ILE A 126 11.92 -1.26 17.08
C ILE A 126 12.37 -2.36 16.13
N PHE A 127 13.68 -2.60 16.04
CA PHE A 127 14.23 -3.60 15.13
C PHE A 127 13.90 -5.01 15.59
N THR A 128 13.84 -5.27 16.90
CA THR A 128 13.39 -6.55 17.46
C THR A 128 11.92 -6.83 17.14
N HIS A 129 11.02 -5.89 17.43
CA HIS A 129 9.59 -6.02 17.15
C HIS A 129 9.30 -6.12 15.65
N SER A 130 10.02 -5.35 14.82
CA SER A 130 9.88 -5.41 13.37
C SER A 130 10.34 -6.76 12.81
N LEU A 131 11.46 -7.29 13.32
CA LEU A 131 11.98 -8.58 12.88
C LEU A 131 11.07 -9.72 13.33
N ALA A 132 10.61 -9.69 14.59
CA ALA A 132 9.67 -10.67 15.12
C ALA A 132 8.36 -10.68 14.32
N ALA A 133 7.78 -9.50 14.04
CA ALA A 133 6.59 -9.39 13.20
C ALA A 133 6.84 -9.91 11.77
N PHE A 134 8.01 -9.63 11.18
CA PHE A 134 8.36 -10.15 9.86
C PHE A 134 8.46 -11.67 9.84
N VAL A 135 9.14 -12.27 10.82
CA VAL A 135 9.23 -13.74 10.97
C VAL A 135 7.84 -14.35 11.14
N VAL A 136 6.97 -13.76 11.96
CA VAL A 136 5.58 -14.20 12.12
C VAL A 136 4.81 -14.13 10.79
N MET A 137 4.98 -13.08 10.00
CA MET A 137 4.35 -12.99 8.68
C MET A 137 4.90 -14.02 7.69
N LEU A 138 6.19 -14.35 7.74
CA LEU A 138 6.77 -15.44 6.93
C LEU A 138 6.21 -16.80 7.33
N ILE A 139 6.07 -17.06 8.64
CA ILE A 139 5.42 -18.26 9.16
C ILE A 139 3.97 -18.32 8.68
N ALA A 140 3.22 -17.22 8.82
CA ALA A 140 1.85 -17.11 8.34
C ALA A 140 1.74 -17.39 6.83
N HIS A 141 2.66 -16.87 6.03
CA HIS A 141 2.70 -17.12 4.59
C HIS A 141 3.00 -18.58 4.29
N HIS A 142 3.91 -19.20 5.03
CA HIS A 142 4.17 -20.63 4.91
C HIS A 142 2.94 -21.47 5.25
N LEU A 143 2.28 -21.20 6.39
CA LEU A 143 1.03 -21.86 6.79
C LEU A 143 -0.06 -21.70 5.74
N TYR A 144 -0.27 -20.46 5.27
CA TYR A 144 -1.23 -20.16 4.22
C TYR A 144 -0.92 -20.91 2.92
N THR A 145 0.31 -20.83 2.42
CA THR A 145 0.67 -21.41 1.11
C THR A 145 0.65 -22.94 1.10
N ASN A 146 0.86 -23.58 2.26
CA ASN A 146 0.80 -25.03 2.42
C ASN A 146 -0.58 -25.56 2.83
N ASN A 147 -1.54 -24.68 3.14
CA ASN A 147 -2.89 -25.09 3.51
C ASN A 147 -3.68 -25.56 2.26
N LYS A 148 -3.81 -26.88 2.11
CA LYS A 148 -4.52 -27.53 1.00
C LYS A 148 -6.03 -27.22 0.98
N LEU A 149 -6.64 -27.02 2.15
CA LEU A 149 -8.07 -26.71 2.26
C LEU A 149 -8.37 -25.32 1.68
N MET A 150 -7.60 -24.32 2.11
CA MET A 150 -7.71 -22.94 1.64
C MET A 150 -7.36 -22.84 0.15
N ASN A 151 -6.21 -23.38 -0.26
CA ASN A 151 -5.72 -23.25 -1.65
C ASN A 151 -6.35 -24.24 -2.63
N GLY A 152 -7.08 -25.24 -2.14
CA GLY A 152 -7.81 -26.20 -2.94
C GLY A 152 -9.29 -25.83 -3.04
N ILE A 153 -10.12 -26.56 -2.30
CA ILE A 153 -11.59 -26.53 -2.45
C ILE A 153 -12.16 -25.13 -2.22
N PHE A 154 -11.74 -24.43 -1.18
CA PHE A 154 -12.31 -23.12 -0.84
C PHE A 154 -11.97 -22.05 -1.89
N ARG A 155 -10.69 -21.92 -2.27
CA ARG A 155 -10.28 -20.98 -3.32
C ARG A 155 -11.02 -21.25 -4.62
N VAL A 156 -11.12 -22.51 -5.05
CA VAL A 156 -11.80 -22.87 -6.31
C VAL A 156 -13.29 -22.51 -6.27
N LYS A 157 -14.00 -22.88 -5.19
CA LYS A 157 -15.43 -22.55 -5.04
C LYS A 157 -15.65 -21.03 -5.07
N LEU A 158 -14.85 -20.29 -4.31
CA LEU A 158 -14.99 -18.83 -4.20
C LEU A 158 -14.58 -18.11 -5.49
N GLN A 159 -13.51 -18.53 -6.15
CA GLN A 159 -13.12 -17.99 -7.45
C GLN A 159 -14.18 -18.28 -8.52
N LYS A 160 -14.81 -19.46 -8.51
CA LYS A 160 -15.93 -19.77 -9.41
C LYS A 160 -17.13 -18.85 -9.18
N PHE A 161 -17.48 -18.61 -7.91
CA PHE A 161 -18.53 -17.66 -7.53
C PHE A 161 -18.21 -16.23 -8.01
N LEU A 162 -17.01 -15.73 -7.73
CA LEU A 162 -16.56 -14.40 -8.15
C LEU A 162 -16.49 -14.26 -9.68
N THR A 163 -16.04 -15.31 -10.38
CA THR A 163 -16.00 -15.34 -11.85
C THR A 163 -17.40 -15.24 -12.45
N SER A 164 -18.38 -15.96 -11.89
CA SER A 164 -19.79 -15.88 -12.29
C SER A 164 -20.35 -14.45 -12.19
N LYS A 165 -19.81 -13.64 -11.28
CA LYS A 165 -20.19 -12.23 -11.06
C LYS A 165 -19.29 -11.24 -11.80
N TYR A 166 -18.60 -11.64 -12.86
CA TYR A 166 -17.73 -10.77 -13.68
C TYR A 166 -16.54 -10.14 -12.94
N PHE A 167 -16.20 -10.59 -11.73
CA PHE A 167 -15.19 -9.96 -10.87
C PHE A 167 -13.79 -9.87 -11.51
N TYR A 168 -13.42 -10.87 -12.33
CA TYR A 168 -12.15 -10.93 -13.05
C TYR A 168 -12.24 -10.48 -14.51
N THR A 169 -13.39 -9.93 -14.93
CA THR A 169 -13.58 -9.45 -16.30
C THR A 169 -12.85 -8.12 -16.45
N PRO A 170 -11.93 -7.98 -17.43
CA PRO A 170 -11.26 -6.71 -17.66
C PRO A 170 -12.30 -5.66 -18.09
N PRO A 171 -12.42 -4.51 -17.37
CA PRO A 171 -13.31 -3.44 -17.78
C PRO A 171 -12.80 -2.74 -19.04
N THR A 172 -13.72 -2.17 -19.80
CA THR A 172 -13.38 -1.35 -20.97
C THR A 172 -12.80 0.01 -20.54
N ASP A 173 -12.13 0.70 -21.46
CA ASP A 173 -11.56 2.03 -21.20
C ASP A 173 -12.62 3.02 -20.70
N GLY A 174 -13.81 2.98 -21.28
CA GLY A 174 -14.94 3.81 -20.85
C GLY A 174 -15.40 3.49 -19.43
N GLN A 175 -15.41 2.19 -19.05
CA GLN A 175 -15.76 1.80 -17.68
C GLN A 175 -14.72 2.27 -16.67
N ILE A 176 -13.43 2.20 -17.01
CA ILE A 176 -12.35 2.67 -16.13
C ILE A 176 -12.43 4.18 -15.92
N TRP A 177 -12.67 4.94 -16.99
CA TRP A 177 -12.91 6.39 -16.88
C TRP A 177 -14.14 6.70 -16.03
N PHE A 178 -15.25 5.97 -16.23
CA PHE A 178 -16.45 6.14 -15.40
C PHE A 178 -16.15 5.89 -13.92
N ILE A 179 -15.48 4.79 -13.58
CA ILE A 179 -15.09 4.45 -12.21
C ILE A 179 -14.22 5.57 -11.61
N GLY A 180 -13.22 6.05 -12.35
CA GLY A 180 -12.32 7.12 -11.93
C GLY A 180 -13.00 8.46 -11.71
N ILE A 181 -13.85 8.88 -12.65
CA ILE A 181 -14.59 10.14 -12.57
C ILE A 181 -15.59 10.10 -11.41
N THR A 182 -16.31 8.99 -11.22
CA THR A 182 -17.23 8.84 -10.08
C THR A 182 -16.48 8.97 -8.75
N GLY A 183 -15.31 8.33 -8.63
CA GLY A 183 -14.46 8.52 -7.45
C GLY A 183 -14.05 9.98 -7.23
N LEU A 184 -13.64 10.67 -8.30
CA LEU A 184 -13.24 12.08 -8.24
C LEU A 184 -14.41 12.99 -7.83
N VAL A 185 -15.61 12.72 -8.36
CA VAL A 185 -16.83 13.46 -8.01
C VAL A 185 -17.20 13.23 -6.54
N CYS A 186 -17.19 11.99 -6.07
CA CYS A 186 -17.43 11.70 -4.65
C CYS A 186 -16.40 12.39 -3.76
N MET A 187 -15.12 12.39 -4.15
CA MET A 187 -14.05 13.11 -3.44
C MET A 187 -14.29 14.63 -3.41
N PHE A 188 -14.71 15.22 -4.53
CA PHE A 188 -15.07 16.64 -4.61
C PHE A 188 -16.25 16.97 -3.70
N VAL A 189 -17.32 16.17 -3.76
CA VAL A 189 -18.51 16.36 -2.91
C VAL A 189 -18.13 16.26 -1.43
N SER A 190 -17.39 15.21 -1.03
CA SER A 190 -16.94 15.01 0.35
C SER A 190 -16.07 16.15 0.86
N TYR A 191 -15.28 16.81 0.02
CA TYR A 191 -14.34 17.85 0.49
C TYR A 191 -14.89 19.27 0.45
N PHE A 192 -15.81 19.56 -0.47
CA PHE A 192 -16.34 20.91 -0.67
C PHE A 192 -17.73 21.12 -0.07
N PHE A 193 -18.57 20.08 0.01
CA PHE A 193 -19.98 20.24 0.41
C PHE A 193 -20.29 19.64 1.78
N VAL A 194 -19.51 18.67 2.24
CA VAL A 194 -19.69 18.11 3.58
C VAL A 194 -19.06 19.06 4.61
N LYS A 195 -19.89 19.69 5.45
CA LYS A 195 -19.41 20.43 6.63
C LYS A 195 -18.73 19.44 7.57
N GLN A 196 -17.41 19.54 7.71
CA GLN A 196 -16.71 18.98 8.85
C GLN A 196 -16.95 19.90 10.05
N ASP A 197 -18.11 19.78 10.69
CA ASP A 197 -18.31 20.38 12.00
C ASP A 197 -17.52 19.55 13.02
N TYR A 198 -16.36 20.08 13.43
CA TYR A 198 -15.42 19.44 14.35
C TYR A 198 -16.04 19.10 15.73
N ASN A 199 -17.19 19.69 16.06
CA ASN A 199 -17.88 19.54 17.35
C ASN A 199 -19.17 18.70 17.25
N ASN A 200 -19.66 18.38 16.06
CA ASN A 200 -20.86 17.56 15.87
C ASN A 200 -20.54 16.38 14.95
N TYR A 201 -20.02 15.31 15.56
CA TYR A 201 -19.61 14.06 14.91
C TYR A 201 -20.77 13.18 14.43
N SER A 202 -21.95 13.74 14.17
CA SER A 202 -22.99 13.05 13.41
C SER A 202 -22.67 13.16 11.91
N GLU A 203 -21.52 12.60 11.50
CA GLU A 203 -21.24 12.34 10.10
C GLU A 203 -22.36 11.46 9.55
N GLY A 204 -23.30 12.08 8.83
CA GLY A 204 -24.42 11.38 8.22
C GLY A 204 -23.91 10.19 7.41
N SER A 205 -24.65 9.08 7.48
CA SER A 205 -24.33 7.83 6.77
C SER A 205 -24.03 8.03 5.28
N GLY A 206 -24.64 9.05 4.65
CA GLY A 206 -24.38 9.46 3.27
C GLY A 206 -22.94 9.96 3.02
N ASN A 207 -22.32 10.65 3.99
CA ASN A 207 -20.95 11.19 3.83
C ASN A 207 -19.93 10.06 3.86
N LYS A 208 -20.05 9.13 4.82
CA LYS A 208 -19.21 7.91 4.91
C LYS A 208 -19.39 7.02 3.69
N PHE A 209 -20.58 7.01 3.07
CA PHE A 209 -20.82 6.30 1.83
C PHE A 209 -20.08 6.93 0.64
N MET A 210 -20.07 8.27 0.51
CA MET A 210 -19.33 8.96 -0.56
C MET A 210 -17.81 8.78 -0.40
N GLU A 211 -17.29 8.86 0.83
CA GLU A 211 -15.87 8.65 1.10
C GLU A 211 -15.39 7.25 0.69
N ALA A 212 -16.27 6.24 0.79
CA ALA A 212 -15.97 4.89 0.36
C ALA A 212 -15.66 4.77 -1.15
N PHE A 213 -16.05 5.76 -1.96
CA PHE A 213 -15.75 5.79 -3.39
C PHE A 213 -14.42 6.47 -3.74
N ILE A 214 -13.77 7.17 -2.81
CA ILE A 214 -12.51 7.89 -3.06
C ILE A 214 -11.38 6.99 -3.59
N PRO A 215 -11.20 5.72 -3.14
CA PRO A 215 -10.17 4.84 -3.70
C PRO A 215 -10.31 4.57 -5.21
N PHE A 216 -11.52 4.68 -5.77
CA PHE A 216 -11.78 4.42 -7.19
C PHE A 216 -11.27 5.53 -8.10
N THR A 217 -10.99 6.72 -7.56
CA THR A 217 -10.43 7.87 -8.29
C THR A 217 -9.14 7.52 -9.03
N TYR A 218 -8.37 6.55 -8.53
CA TYR A 218 -7.10 6.14 -9.14
C TYR A 218 -7.24 5.18 -10.32
N ALA A 219 -8.46 4.73 -10.66
CA ALA A 219 -8.70 3.79 -11.75
C ALA A 219 -8.05 4.18 -13.10
N PRO A 220 -8.11 5.45 -13.57
CA PRO A 220 -7.57 5.84 -14.87
C PRO A 220 -6.06 5.63 -15.03
N TYR A 221 -5.29 5.66 -13.94
CA TYR A 221 -3.85 5.40 -13.99
C TYR A 221 -3.52 3.98 -14.46
N PHE A 222 -4.41 3.01 -14.18
CA PHE A 222 -4.23 1.62 -14.60
C PHE A 222 -4.44 1.40 -16.10
N LEU A 223 -5.00 2.36 -16.86
CA LEU A 223 -5.09 2.29 -18.33
C LEU A 223 -3.71 2.11 -18.98
N LEU A 224 -2.65 2.59 -18.33
CA LEU A 224 -1.26 2.44 -18.79
C LEU A 224 -0.67 1.04 -18.54
N LEU A 225 -1.37 0.21 -17.75
CA LEU A 225 -0.89 -1.06 -17.16
C LEU A 225 -1.86 -2.24 -17.45
N LYS A 226 -2.64 -2.14 -18.54
CA LYS A 226 -3.64 -3.13 -19.00
C LYS A 226 -3.19 -4.58 -19.05
N GLU A 227 -1.90 -4.79 -19.34
CA GLU A 227 -1.29 -6.13 -19.44
C GLU A 227 -1.40 -6.93 -18.14
N LEU A 228 -1.53 -6.26 -16.98
CA LEU A 228 -1.63 -6.93 -15.68
C LEU A 228 -3.03 -7.40 -15.32
N TYR A 229 -4.08 -6.78 -15.86
CA TYR A 229 -5.47 -7.19 -15.59
C TYR A 229 -6.20 -7.79 -16.79
N GLY A 230 -5.47 -8.03 -17.88
CA GLY A 230 -5.98 -8.76 -19.05
C GLY A 230 -6.79 -7.90 -20.02
N GLY A 231 -6.63 -6.57 -19.97
CA GLY A 231 -7.17 -5.67 -20.99
C GLY A 231 -6.43 -5.81 -22.32
N THR A 232 -7.09 -5.48 -23.43
CA THR A 232 -6.47 -5.44 -24.76
C THR A 232 -5.38 -4.36 -24.82
N THR A 233 -4.15 -4.75 -25.14
CA THR A 233 -3.03 -3.83 -25.30
C THR A 233 -3.19 -3.03 -26.59
N HIS A 234 -3.92 -1.92 -26.54
CA HIS A 234 -3.91 -0.95 -27.64
C HIS A 234 -2.61 -0.14 -27.60
N LYS A 235 -2.13 0.34 -28.76
CA LYS A 235 -1.00 1.27 -28.82
C LYS A 235 -1.31 2.46 -27.92
N LYS A 236 -0.42 2.75 -26.97
CA LYS A 236 -0.53 3.94 -26.10
C LYS A 236 -0.52 5.18 -26.99
N THR A 237 -1.64 5.88 -27.09
CA THR A 237 -1.77 7.07 -27.93
C THR A 237 -1.37 8.32 -27.14
N LYS A 238 -0.86 9.35 -27.83
CA LYS A 238 -0.62 10.68 -27.23
C LYS A 238 -1.88 11.21 -26.52
N LYS A 239 -3.07 10.94 -27.07
CA LYS A 239 -4.37 11.29 -26.50
C LYS A 239 -4.58 10.72 -25.09
N LEU A 240 -4.25 9.44 -24.86
CA LEU A 240 -4.40 8.82 -23.54
C LEU A 240 -3.51 9.50 -22.49
N TYR A 241 -2.26 9.82 -22.82
CA TYR A 241 -1.37 10.53 -21.91
C TYR A 241 -1.91 11.92 -21.55
N ILE A 242 -2.40 12.68 -22.53
CA ILE A 242 -3.01 14.00 -22.30
C ILE A 242 -4.24 13.88 -21.38
N GLN A 243 -5.10 12.89 -21.60
CA GLN A 243 -6.28 12.66 -20.75
C GLN A 243 -5.89 12.35 -19.30
N ILE A 244 -4.87 11.51 -19.09
CA ILE A 244 -4.37 11.21 -17.73
C ILE A 244 -3.77 12.46 -17.09
N ILE A 245 -3.00 13.26 -17.81
CA ILE A 245 -2.43 14.52 -17.30
C ILE A 245 -3.54 15.48 -16.87
N LEU A 246 -4.56 15.68 -17.71
CA LEU A 246 -5.71 16.53 -17.38
C LEU A 246 -6.46 16.02 -16.14
N PHE A 247 -6.64 14.70 -16.05
CA PHE A 247 -7.25 14.07 -14.88
C PHE A 247 -6.42 14.26 -13.61
N THR A 248 -5.09 14.14 -13.70
CA THR A 248 -4.17 14.43 -12.59
C THR A 248 -4.26 15.90 -12.14
N VAL A 249 -4.35 16.85 -13.08
CA VAL A 249 -4.51 18.28 -12.75
C VAL A 249 -5.83 18.53 -12.02
N ALA A 250 -6.93 17.93 -12.48
CA ALA A 250 -8.21 18.00 -11.78
C ALA A 250 -8.12 17.41 -10.36
N LEU A 251 -7.46 16.27 -10.21
CA LEU A 251 -7.24 15.63 -8.92
C LEU A 251 -6.39 16.47 -7.97
N LEU A 252 -5.37 17.16 -8.48
CA LEU A 252 -4.57 18.11 -7.71
C LEU A 252 -5.42 19.29 -7.21
N ALA A 253 -6.28 19.87 -8.07
CA ALA A 253 -7.16 20.96 -7.67
C ALA A 253 -8.13 20.55 -6.55
N VAL A 254 -8.77 19.38 -6.67
CA VAL A 254 -9.64 18.82 -5.62
C VAL A 254 -8.84 18.52 -4.33
N GLY A 255 -7.63 17.97 -4.47
CA GLY A 255 -6.73 17.68 -3.36
C GLY A 255 -6.30 18.93 -2.58
N ILE A 256 -6.03 20.04 -3.28
CA ILE A 256 -5.71 21.34 -2.66
C ILE A 256 -6.92 21.88 -1.89
N GLY A 257 -8.10 21.91 -2.52
CA GLY A 257 -9.32 22.38 -1.85
C GLY A 257 -9.75 21.53 -0.65
N GLY A 258 -9.42 20.24 -0.64
CA GLY A 258 -9.61 19.35 0.50
C GLY A 258 -8.50 19.40 1.57
N ASN A 259 -7.42 20.16 1.35
CA ASN A 259 -6.18 20.12 2.13
C ASN A 259 -5.65 18.68 2.32
N ALA A 260 -5.72 17.89 1.25
CA ALA A 260 -5.44 16.46 1.27
C ALA A 260 -4.26 16.13 0.35
N ARG A 261 -3.12 16.75 0.69
CA ARG A 261 -1.82 16.67 0.00
C ARG A 261 -1.31 15.26 -0.30
N SER A 262 -1.81 14.24 0.38
CA SER A 262 -1.37 12.85 0.18
C SER A 262 -2.12 12.10 -0.92
N LEU A 263 -3.28 12.59 -1.34
CA LEU A 263 -4.12 11.87 -2.30
C LEU A 263 -3.53 11.86 -3.71
N PHE A 264 -2.93 12.96 -4.17
CA PHE A 264 -2.34 12.96 -5.51
C PHE A 264 -1.15 12.00 -5.63
N ILE A 265 -0.33 11.91 -4.58
CA ILE A 265 0.85 11.04 -4.55
C ILE A 265 0.43 9.57 -4.58
N LYS A 266 -0.67 9.21 -3.90
CA LYS A 266 -1.18 7.83 -3.83
C LYS A 266 -1.45 7.23 -5.22
N GLY A 267 -1.94 8.02 -6.18
CA GLY A 267 -2.17 7.55 -7.56
C GLY A 267 -0.89 7.18 -8.30
N PHE A 268 0.14 8.04 -8.22
CA PHE A 268 1.45 7.77 -8.80
C PHE A 268 2.15 6.58 -8.13
N VAL A 269 2.07 6.50 -6.80
CA VAL A 269 2.61 5.37 -6.03
C VAL A 269 1.92 4.06 -6.44
N ALA A 270 0.59 4.06 -6.59
CA ALA A 270 -0.17 2.89 -7.01
C ALA A 270 0.28 2.40 -8.40
N ALA A 271 0.42 3.32 -9.35
CA ALA A 271 0.93 3.02 -10.68
C ALA A 271 2.39 2.50 -10.63
N GLY A 272 3.24 3.11 -9.81
CA GLY A 272 4.63 2.71 -9.61
C GLY A 272 4.78 1.31 -9.02
N ILE A 273 4.05 1.00 -7.94
CA ILE A 273 4.01 -0.34 -7.31
C ILE A 273 3.49 -1.37 -8.30
N THR A 274 2.45 -1.03 -9.06
CA THR A 274 1.87 -1.95 -10.06
C THR A 274 2.84 -2.19 -11.21
N TYR A 275 3.55 -1.16 -11.67
CA TYR A 275 4.62 -1.30 -12.65
C TYR A 275 5.76 -2.17 -12.14
N PHE A 276 6.22 -1.93 -10.90
CA PHE A 276 7.23 -2.74 -10.23
C PHE A 276 6.81 -4.21 -10.12
N LEU A 277 5.56 -4.48 -9.69
CA LEU A 277 5.02 -5.83 -9.66
C LEU A 277 5.02 -6.49 -11.04
N GLY A 278 4.64 -5.74 -12.09
CA GLY A 278 4.68 -6.24 -13.46
C GLY A 278 6.08 -6.55 -13.97
N LEU A 279 7.11 -5.83 -13.52
CA LEU A 279 8.50 -6.17 -13.79
C LEU A 279 8.92 -7.46 -13.09
N LEU A 280 8.59 -7.60 -11.79
CA LEU A 280 8.91 -8.81 -11.03
C LEU A 280 8.22 -10.06 -11.61
N LEU A 281 7.00 -9.91 -12.13
CA LEU A 281 6.26 -10.98 -12.83
C LEU A 281 6.73 -11.20 -14.29
N GLY A 282 7.71 -10.43 -14.79
CA GLY A 282 8.21 -10.54 -16.16
C GLY A 282 7.21 -10.09 -17.24
N ARG A 283 6.18 -9.31 -16.87
CA ARG A 283 5.16 -8.77 -17.78
C ARG A 283 5.67 -7.56 -18.55
N PHE A 284 6.52 -6.77 -17.90
CA PHE A 284 7.15 -5.60 -18.52
C PHE A 284 8.64 -5.85 -18.78
N ASN A 285 9.14 -5.31 -19.89
CA ASN A 285 10.56 -5.44 -20.22
C ASN A 285 11.37 -4.33 -19.54
N TYR A 286 12.36 -4.73 -18.72
CA TYR A 286 13.18 -3.80 -17.92
C TYR A 286 14.28 -3.10 -18.72
N GLU A 287 14.69 -3.63 -19.87
CA GLU A 287 15.74 -3.06 -20.74
C GLU A 287 15.42 -1.62 -21.18
N LYS A 288 14.13 -1.31 -21.34
CA LYS A 288 13.68 0.02 -21.76
C LYS A 288 13.73 1.05 -20.62
N ILE A 289 13.85 0.63 -19.37
CA ILE A 289 13.82 1.52 -18.20
C ILE A 289 15.08 2.37 -18.15
N PHE A 290 16.26 1.77 -18.29
CA PHE A 290 17.57 2.43 -18.16
C PHE A 290 18.04 3.13 -19.44
N THR A 291 17.12 3.65 -20.24
CA THR A 291 17.48 4.49 -21.39
C THR A 291 17.73 5.92 -20.92
N ILE A 292 18.72 6.62 -21.50
CA ILE A 292 19.07 8.01 -21.13
C ILE A 292 17.84 8.91 -21.12
N LYS A 293 16.96 8.78 -22.12
CA LYS A 293 15.69 9.49 -22.19
C LYS A 293 14.83 9.31 -20.93
N ASN A 294 14.69 8.06 -20.45
CA ASN A 294 13.88 7.76 -19.27
C ASN A 294 14.57 8.20 -17.98
N VAL A 295 15.90 8.16 -17.91
CA VAL A 295 16.67 8.72 -16.80
C VAL A 295 16.46 10.23 -16.69
N ILE A 296 16.51 10.96 -17.81
CA ILE A 296 16.22 12.40 -17.86
C ILE A 296 14.78 12.68 -17.42
N ILE A 297 13.79 11.91 -17.90
CA ILE A 297 12.39 12.05 -17.48
C ILE A 297 12.24 11.81 -15.97
N LEU A 298 12.94 10.82 -15.43
CA LEU A 298 12.91 10.50 -14.00
C LEU A 298 13.57 11.60 -13.17
N ALA A 299 14.71 12.15 -13.60
CA ALA A 299 15.37 13.28 -12.96
C ALA A 299 14.49 14.55 -12.99
N LEU A 300 13.86 14.85 -14.12
CA LEU A 300 12.92 15.97 -14.23
C LEU A 300 11.71 15.77 -13.32
N GLY A 301 11.16 14.55 -13.29
CA GLY A 301 10.07 14.18 -12.38
C GLY A 301 10.47 14.35 -10.92
N PHE A 302 11.69 13.95 -10.55
CA PHE A 302 12.23 14.15 -9.22
C PHE A 302 12.29 15.64 -8.85
N VAL A 303 12.84 16.49 -9.72
CA VAL A 303 12.89 17.95 -9.51
C VAL A 303 11.49 18.56 -9.36
N VAL A 304 10.51 18.11 -10.14
CA VAL A 304 9.11 18.59 -10.02
C VAL A 304 8.49 18.18 -8.68
N VAL A 305 8.76 16.95 -8.22
CA VAL A 305 8.26 16.42 -6.95
C VAL A 305 8.91 17.13 -5.75
N THR A 306 10.23 17.31 -5.78
CA THR A 306 10.98 17.92 -4.65
C THR A 306 10.95 19.45 -4.64
N GLY A 307 10.67 20.10 -5.77
CA GLY A 307 10.53 21.55 -5.87
C GLY A 307 9.06 22.01 -5.83
N PRO A 308 8.42 22.27 -6.99
CA PRO A 308 7.07 22.85 -7.05
C PRO A 308 6.01 22.11 -6.24
N LEU A 309 5.97 20.77 -6.30
CA LEU A 309 4.98 20.00 -5.55
C LEU A 309 5.23 20.01 -4.04
N ALA A 310 6.50 20.04 -3.61
CA ALA A 310 6.87 20.20 -2.20
C ALA A 310 6.42 21.57 -1.67
N ASP A 311 6.65 22.64 -2.44
CA ASP A 311 6.24 23.99 -2.07
C ASP A 311 4.72 24.16 -1.99
N ILE A 312 3.96 23.58 -2.94
CA ILE A 312 2.49 23.52 -2.87
C ILE A 312 2.08 22.75 -1.60
N ALA A 313 2.77 21.66 -1.27
CA ALA A 313 2.51 20.90 -0.05
C ALA A 313 2.79 21.69 1.24
N THR A 314 3.84 22.53 1.27
CA THR A 314 4.12 23.44 2.38
C THR A 314 3.07 24.54 2.47
N ALA A 315 2.69 25.17 1.35
CA ALA A 315 1.64 26.19 1.30
C ALA A 315 0.31 25.66 1.88
N MET A 316 -0.11 24.45 1.50
CA MET A 316 -1.31 23.80 2.06
C MET A 316 -1.26 23.64 3.59
N VAL A 317 -0.08 23.41 4.17
CA VAL A 317 0.10 23.29 5.62
C VAL A 317 -0.02 24.65 6.30
N ILE A 318 0.57 25.69 5.72
CA ILE A 318 0.48 27.05 6.26
C ILE A 318 -0.99 27.50 6.31
N VAL A 319 -1.75 27.29 5.23
CA VAL A 319 -3.18 27.62 5.17
C VAL A 319 -4.02 26.72 6.08
N ARG A 320 -3.56 25.51 6.42
CA ARG A 320 -4.30 24.57 7.29
C ARG A 320 -4.63 25.18 8.65
N GLY A 321 -3.74 26.01 9.21
CA GLY A 321 -3.96 26.69 10.48
C GLY A 321 -5.16 27.64 10.47
N GLN A 322 -5.63 28.05 9.29
CA GLN A 322 -6.75 28.97 9.10
C GLN A 322 -8.05 28.25 8.73
N ARG A 323 -8.06 26.90 8.65
CA ARG A 323 -9.19 26.09 8.14
C ARG A 323 -10.52 26.34 8.87
N GLY A 324 -10.49 26.77 10.14
CA GLY A 324 -11.68 27.08 10.92
C GLY A 324 -12.32 28.44 10.59
N SER A 325 -11.59 29.35 9.93
CA SER A 325 -12.00 30.74 9.70
C SER A 325 -12.20 31.12 8.23
N ILE A 326 -11.86 30.23 7.27
CA ILE A 326 -11.94 30.53 5.83
C ILE A 326 -12.71 29.45 5.04
N SER A 327 -13.34 29.87 3.94
CA SER A 327 -14.07 28.94 3.06
C SER A 327 -13.12 28.00 2.29
N LYS A 328 -13.62 26.87 1.77
CA LYS A 328 -12.79 25.90 1.01
C LYS A 328 -12.23 26.47 -0.30
N MET A 329 -12.99 27.34 -0.98
CA MET A 329 -12.51 28.05 -2.17
C MET A 329 -11.44 29.07 -1.80
N GLU A 330 -11.62 29.77 -0.68
CA GLU A 330 -10.61 30.68 -0.16
C GLU A 330 -9.33 29.94 0.26
N MET A 331 -9.42 28.73 0.81
CA MET A 331 -8.23 27.90 1.07
C MET A 331 -7.43 27.63 -0.21
N LEU A 332 -8.11 27.37 -1.34
CA LEU A 332 -7.44 27.12 -2.62
C LEU A 332 -6.71 28.38 -3.09
N VAL A 333 -7.40 29.53 -3.08
CA VAL A 333 -6.82 30.82 -3.47
C VAL A 333 -5.63 31.18 -2.58
N ARG A 334 -5.78 31.13 -1.25
CA ARG A 334 -4.68 31.40 -0.30
C ARG A 334 -3.51 30.43 -0.46
N THR A 335 -3.77 29.16 -0.76
CA THR A 335 -2.69 28.18 -1.03
C THR A 335 -1.89 28.59 -2.27
N LEU A 336 -2.55 29.08 -3.32
CA LEU A 336 -1.88 29.55 -4.53
C LEU A 336 -1.13 30.88 -4.30
N GLU A 337 -1.64 31.76 -3.45
CA GLU A 337 -0.96 32.99 -3.04
C GLU A 337 0.33 32.68 -2.27
N ILE A 338 0.25 31.83 -1.24
CA ILE A 338 1.42 31.41 -0.46
C ILE A 338 2.41 30.61 -1.33
N PHE A 339 1.93 29.84 -2.30
CA PHE A 339 2.82 29.14 -3.24
C PHE A 339 3.69 30.10 -4.07
N LYS A 340 3.17 31.29 -4.39
CA LYS A 340 3.91 32.36 -5.08
C LYS A 340 4.88 33.08 -4.14
N ASP A 341 4.54 33.19 -2.86
CA ASP A 341 5.40 33.76 -1.82
C ASP A 341 6.46 32.74 -1.33
N LYS A 342 7.62 32.74 -1.99
CA LYS A 342 8.73 31.83 -1.64
C LYS A 342 9.35 32.15 -0.29
N ASP A 343 9.28 33.39 0.17
CA ASP A 343 9.86 33.81 1.44
C ASP A 343 9.02 33.31 2.61
N ALA A 344 7.69 33.36 2.51
CA ALA A 344 6.79 32.75 3.49
C ALA A 344 7.02 31.23 3.64
N ILE A 345 7.21 30.52 2.51
CA ILE A 345 7.53 29.08 2.52
C ILE A 345 8.89 28.83 3.19
N ARG A 346 9.91 29.64 2.87
CA ARG A 346 11.25 29.50 3.43
C ARG A 346 11.26 29.78 4.93
N ALA A 347 10.60 30.85 5.37
CA ALA A 347 10.44 31.20 6.78
C ALA A 347 9.72 30.09 7.55
N TYR A 348 8.65 29.51 6.99
CA TYR A 348 7.97 28.36 7.61
C TYR A 348 8.88 27.13 7.73
N LYS A 349 9.65 26.81 6.67
CA LYS A 349 10.60 25.69 6.70
C LYS A 349 11.68 25.88 7.77
N LEU A 350 12.23 27.10 7.92
CA LEU A 350 13.21 27.43 8.95
C LEU A 350 12.60 27.34 10.36
N ALA A 351 11.44 27.94 10.58
CA ALA A 351 10.75 27.88 11.87
C ALA A 351 10.29 26.46 12.26
N ALA A 352 10.00 25.59 11.28
CA ALA A 352 9.68 24.19 11.52
C ALA A 352 10.89 23.35 11.96
N VAL A 353 12.11 23.75 11.59
CA VAL A 353 13.34 23.13 12.10
C VAL A 353 13.53 23.47 13.58
N ASP A 354 13.20 24.68 14.01
CA ASP A 354 13.32 25.13 15.40
C ASP A 354 12.22 24.56 16.32
N ARG A 355 11.02 24.25 15.79
CA ARG A 355 9.90 23.65 16.55
C ARG A 355 10.05 22.16 16.85
N LYS A 356 11.19 21.53 16.53
CA LYS A 356 11.46 20.09 16.78
C LYS A 356 11.49 19.70 18.28
N VAL A 357 11.25 20.63 19.20
CA VAL A 357 11.16 20.42 20.66
C VAL A 357 9.70 20.13 21.09
N SER A 358 9.08 19.11 20.50
CA SER A 358 7.74 18.62 20.87
C SER A 358 7.86 17.24 21.52
N GLU A 359 7.01 16.91 22.50
CA GLU A 359 6.94 15.56 23.11
C GLU A 359 6.66 14.45 22.08
N TRP A 360 6.11 14.81 20.92
CA TRP A 360 5.87 13.94 19.78
C TRP A 360 6.63 14.45 18.55
N ASP A 361 7.69 13.75 18.15
CA ASP A 361 8.51 14.05 16.98
C ASP A 361 8.42 12.90 15.95
N GLU A 362 8.05 13.22 14.72
CA GLU A 362 7.93 12.26 13.60
C GLU A 362 9.12 12.34 12.64
N HIS A 363 10.15 13.12 12.97
CA HIS A 363 11.28 13.37 12.09
C HIS A 363 12.23 12.18 12.03
N TYR A 364 12.36 11.58 10.85
CA TYR A 364 13.34 10.52 10.57
C TYR A 364 14.11 10.79 9.27
N PHE A 365 13.42 11.33 8.26
CA PHE A 365 14.03 11.83 7.02
C PHE A 365 13.84 13.33 6.88
N ASP A 366 14.78 13.99 6.20
CA ASP A 366 14.62 15.39 5.78
C ASP A 366 13.63 15.49 4.62
N ASN A 367 13.61 14.48 3.74
CA ASN A 367 12.69 14.45 2.63
C ASN A 367 11.29 13.97 3.04
N LEU A 368 10.33 14.89 3.02
CA LEU A 368 8.93 14.63 3.37
C LEU A 368 8.24 13.55 2.50
N PHE A 369 8.72 13.33 1.26
CA PHE A 369 8.20 12.25 0.42
C PHE A 369 8.78 10.89 0.82
N LEU A 370 10.08 10.81 1.13
CA LEU A 370 10.73 9.58 1.59
C LEU A 370 10.16 9.13 2.93
N ALA A 371 9.90 10.08 3.84
CA ALA A 371 9.27 9.84 5.14
C ALA A 371 7.93 9.09 5.07
N ARG A 372 7.24 9.07 3.91
CA ARG A 372 5.96 8.36 3.76
C ARG A 372 6.10 6.87 3.47
N PHE A 373 7.28 6.44 3.04
CA PHE A 373 7.56 5.04 2.75
C PHE A 373 8.27 4.33 3.90
N CYS A 374 8.64 5.06 4.96
CA CYS A 374 9.36 4.51 6.10
C CYS A 374 8.69 5.00 7.38
N ASN A 375 8.18 4.05 8.17
CA ASN A 375 7.39 4.37 9.36
C ASN A 375 8.08 3.92 10.66
N LEU A 376 9.41 3.78 10.65
CA LEU A 376 10.17 3.38 11.83
C LEU A 376 9.96 4.33 13.01
N LYS A 377 9.84 5.64 12.77
CA LYS A 377 9.64 6.64 13.83
C LYS A 377 8.26 6.55 14.49
N TYR A 378 7.22 6.19 13.75
CA TYR A 378 5.90 5.92 14.34
C TYR A 378 5.93 4.68 15.24
N ASN A 379 6.74 3.68 14.87
CA ASN A 379 6.96 2.50 15.70
C ASN A 379 7.75 2.86 16.97
N ASP A 380 8.84 3.62 16.84
CA ASP A 380 9.63 4.18 17.96
C ASP A 380 8.75 4.90 18.97
N ALA A 381 7.98 5.89 18.51
CA ALA A 381 7.13 6.69 19.38
C ALA A 381 6.03 5.83 20.04
N SER A 382 5.46 4.86 19.32
CA SER A 382 4.44 3.96 19.89
C SER A 382 5.03 3.00 20.93
N LEU A 383 6.25 2.51 20.72
CA LEU A 383 6.94 1.64 21.67
C LEU A 383 7.40 2.43 22.90
N GLU A 384 7.90 3.66 22.75
CA GLU A 384 8.23 4.55 23.86
C GLU A 384 7.01 4.81 24.75
N LEU A 385 5.84 5.07 24.15
CA LEU A 385 4.61 5.27 24.93
C LEU A 385 4.14 3.98 25.60
N ALA A 386 4.29 2.82 24.94
CA ALA A 386 3.97 1.53 25.54
C ALA A 386 4.88 1.21 26.73
N ASP A 387 6.18 1.52 26.62
CA ASP A 387 7.16 1.36 27.69
C ASP A 387 6.87 2.28 28.89
N LYS A 388 6.46 3.53 28.65
CA LYS A 388 6.00 4.45 29.70
C LYS A 388 4.79 3.96 30.48
N ILE A 389 3.91 3.18 29.84
CA ILE A 389 2.77 2.53 30.50
C ILE A 389 3.25 1.34 31.35
N GLY A 390 4.32 0.66 30.91
CA GLY A 390 4.98 -0.42 31.63
C GLY A 390 4.31 -1.77 31.44
N GLU A 391 3.17 -2.01 32.09
CA GLU A 391 2.43 -3.26 32.00
C GLU A 391 1.32 -3.22 30.93
N VAL A 392 0.74 -4.38 30.62
CA VAL A 392 -0.41 -4.48 29.71
C VAL A 392 -1.60 -3.68 30.28
N ASP A 393 -1.97 -2.59 29.60
CA ASP A 393 -3.02 -1.69 30.02
C ASP A 393 -4.40 -2.24 29.62
N ARG A 394 -5.24 -2.47 30.64
CA ARG A 394 -6.60 -3.02 30.45
C ARG A 394 -7.47 -2.09 29.62
N GLU A 395 -7.31 -0.78 29.80
CA GLU A 395 -8.07 0.24 29.06
C GLU A 395 -7.68 0.25 27.57
N MET A 396 -6.38 0.21 27.26
CA MET A 396 -5.89 0.08 25.87
C MET A 396 -6.37 -1.21 25.19
N ARG A 397 -6.45 -2.31 25.97
CA ARG A 397 -7.02 -3.57 25.48
C ARG A 397 -8.51 -3.46 25.18
N ASN A 398 -9.29 -2.93 26.12
CA ASN A 398 -10.73 -2.74 25.97
C ASN A 398 -11.02 -1.81 24.79
N TYR A 399 -10.30 -0.69 24.69
CA TYR A 399 -10.37 0.22 23.56
C TYR A 399 -10.10 -0.49 22.21
N SER A 400 -9.09 -1.36 22.16
CA SER A 400 -8.78 -2.13 20.95
C SER A 400 -9.87 -3.14 20.57
N ILE A 401 -10.52 -3.75 21.55
CA ILE A 401 -11.64 -4.67 21.37
C ILE A 401 -12.91 -3.91 20.93
N ASP A 402 -13.22 -2.79 21.60
CA ASP A 402 -14.36 -1.93 21.26
C ASP A 402 -14.21 -1.35 19.86
N ARG A 403 -12.98 -1.00 19.46
CA ARG A 403 -12.70 -0.56 18.08
C ARG A 403 -13.01 -1.65 17.07
N PHE A 404 -12.69 -2.90 17.37
CA PHE A 404 -13.06 -4.04 16.53
C PHE A 404 -14.58 -4.19 16.43
N TRP A 405 -15.30 -4.18 17.56
CA TRP A 405 -16.77 -4.24 17.55
C TRP A 405 -17.42 -3.06 16.84
N SER A 406 -16.84 -1.86 16.94
CA SER A 406 -17.34 -0.65 16.28
C SER A 406 -17.37 -0.75 14.74
N THR A 407 -16.63 -1.70 14.16
CA THR A 407 -16.59 -1.96 12.71
C THR A 407 -17.91 -2.50 12.18
N PHE A 408 -18.69 -3.22 12.99
CA PHE A 408 -19.99 -3.75 12.60
C PHE A 408 -21.03 -2.63 12.45
N PRO A 409 -22.06 -2.78 11.59
CA PRO A 409 -23.20 -1.86 11.56
C PRO A 409 -23.97 -1.82 12.89
N LYS A 410 -24.62 -0.69 13.24
CA LYS A 410 -25.40 -0.56 14.49
C LYS A 410 -26.44 -1.69 14.67
N PRO A 411 -27.22 -2.09 13.64
CA PRO A 411 -28.19 -3.18 13.79
C PRO A 411 -27.58 -4.52 14.19
N VAL A 412 -26.33 -4.79 13.78
CA VAL A 412 -25.63 -6.03 14.15
C VAL A 412 -25.21 -6.00 15.62
N LEU A 413 -24.79 -4.84 16.13
CA LEU A 413 -24.42 -4.71 17.54
C LEU A 413 -25.63 -4.79 18.47
N GLU A 414 -26.72 -4.13 18.09
CA GLU A 414 -27.99 -4.20 18.83
C GLU A 414 -28.52 -5.64 18.89
N PHE A 415 -28.44 -6.37 17.77
CA PHE A 415 -28.81 -7.79 17.71
C PHE A 415 -27.92 -8.68 18.58
N LEU A 416 -26.63 -8.39 18.67
CA LEU A 416 -25.68 -9.14 19.49
C LEU A 416 -25.64 -8.67 20.95
N HIS A 417 -26.44 -7.67 21.31
CA HIS A 417 -26.42 -7.02 22.63
C HIS A 417 -25.02 -6.53 23.07
N ILE A 418 -24.24 -6.01 22.12
CA ILE A 418 -22.90 -5.48 22.36
C ILE A 418 -23.00 -3.97 22.57
N ASP A 419 -22.75 -3.51 23.80
CA ASP A 419 -22.73 -2.10 24.15
C ASP A 419 -21.34 -1.50 23.86
N VAL A 420 -21.23 -0.74 22.77
CA VAL A 420 -20.01 -0.03 22.38
C VAL A 420 -20.36 1.40 21.99
N ASN A 421 -19.72 2.35 22.67
CA ASN A 421 -19.81 3.76 22.32
C ASN A 421 -19.00 4.05 21.04
N LYS A 422 -19.65 3.85 19.87
CA LYS A 422 -19.04 4.09 18.55
C LYS A 422 -18.52 5.50 18.38
N ASP A 423 -19.22 6.49 18.91
CA ASP A 423 -18.90 7.89 18.69
C ASP A 423 -17.58 8.23 19.38
N PHE A 424 -17.38 7.72 20.60
CA PHE A 424 -16.11 7.83 21.30
C PHE A 424 -14.97 7.11 20.56
N VAL A 425 -15.11 5.80 20.32
CA VAL A 425 -13.99 5.03 19.74
C VAL A 425 -13.65 5.45 18.32
N THR A 426 -14.59 6.03 17.58
CA THR A 426 -14.32 6.57 16.23
C THR A 426 -13.75 7.97 16.20
N SER A 427 -13.88 8.73 17.28
CA SER A 427 -13.39 10.12 17.38
C SER A 427 -11.87 10.25 17.56
N CYS A 428 -11.18 9.19 17.99
CA CYS A 428 -9.74 9.19 18.22
C CYS A 428 -9.00 8.06 17.48
N SER A 429 -7.71 8.28 17.25
CA SER A 429 -6.79 7.26 16.71
C SER A 429 -6.29 6.33 17.82
N TYR A 430 -5.63 5.22 17.45
CA TYR A 430 -4.98 4.40 18.47
C TYR A 430 -3.79 5.13 19.10
N GLY A 431 -3.09 5.95 18.31
CA GLY A 431 -1.97 6.75 18.81
C GLY A 431 -2.39 7.83 19.81
N ASP A 432 -3.53 8.50 19.59
CA ASP A 432 -4.08 9.47 20.54
C ASP A 432 -4.44 8.81 21.86
N TYR A 433 -5.12 7.66 21.80
CA TYR A 433 -5.50 6.94 23.01
C TYR A 433 -4.27 6.40 23.74
N LEU A 434 -3.29 5.85 23.03
CA LEU A 434 -2.02 5.42 23.62
C LEU A 434 -1.29 6.58 24.31
N PHE A 435 -1.24 7.75 23.67
CA PHE A 435 -0.62 8.96 24.25
C PHE A 435 -1.36 9.44 25.51
N LEU A 436 -2.70 9.37 25.52
CA LEU A 436 -3.51 9.65 26.71
C LEU A 436 -3.14 8.70 27.86
N ARG A 437 -3.05 7.40 27.58
CA ARG A 437 -2.72 6.38 28.59
C ARG A 437 -1.32 6.55 29.15
N ALA A 438 -0.38 7.02 28.34
CA ALA A 438 0.98 7.33 28.75
C ALA A 438 1.12 8.67 29.53
N GLY A 439 0.01 9.34 29.87
CA GLY A 439 0.01 10.56 30.69
C GLY A 439 0.04 11.88 29.90
N GLY A 440 -0.17 11.85 28.58
CA GLY A 440 -0.16 13.04 27.74
C GLY A 440 -1.35 13.98 27.96
N TYR A 441 -1.07 15.28 28.11
CA TYR A 441 -2.10 16.33 28.21
C TYR A 441 -2.73 16.64 26.83
N ASN A 442 -4.03 16.94 26.80
CA ASN A 442 -4.80 17.20 25.55
C ASN A 442 -4.57 16.15 24.45
N ALA A 443 -4.56 14.88 24.86
CA ALA A 443 -4.17 13.76 23.99
C ALA A 443 -5.18 13.43 22.89
N LEU A 444 -6.48 13.63 23.12
CA LEU A 444 -7.54 13.25 22.19
C LEU A 444 -7.77 14.33 21.11
N GLY A 445 -7.97 13.90 19.87
CA GLY A 445 -8.24 14.78 18.72
C GLY A 445 -6.98 15.30 18.01
N GLY A 446 -5.80 14.89 18.45
CA GLY A 446 -4.52 15.18 17.78
C GLY A 446 -4.29 14.35 16.53
N PHE A 447 -5.04 13.25 16.35
CA PHE A 447 -4.88 12.24 15.30
C PHE A 447 -3.43 11.73 15.19
N ARG A 448 -2.76 11.57 16.35
CA ARG A 448 -1.42 10.98 16.43
C ARG A 448 -1.48 9.57 15.87
N THR A 449 -0.54 9.28 14.99
CA THR A 449 -0.57 8.04 14.23
C THR A 449 0.20 6.96 14.97
N GLY A 450 -0.49 5.91 15.44
CA GLY A 450 0.11 4.78 16.14
C GLY A 450 0.68 3.72 15.20
N GLN A 451 1.35 2.71 15.76
CA GLN A 451 1.85 1.55 15.03
C GLN A 451 1.53 0.25 15.79
N PHE A 452 1.17 -0.80 15.05
CA PHE A 452 0.61 -2.04 15.61
C PHE A 452 1.45 -2.75 16.68
N ALA A 453 2.78 -2.64 16.65
CA ALA A 453 3.68 -3.23 17.63
C ALA A 453 3.62 -2.45 18.95
N GLY A 454 3.74 -1.12 18.93
CA GLY A 454 3.60 -0.31 20.16
C GLY A 454 2.19 -0.41 20.77
N THR A 455 1.14 -0.22 19.97
CA THR A 455 -0.24 -0.36 20.46
C THR A 455 -0.54 -1.80 20.89
N GLY A 456 0.05 -2.78 20.21
CA GLY A 456 -0.13 -4.19 20.48
C GLY A 456 0.57 -4.61 21.78
N MET A 457 1.76 -4.06 22.05
CA MET A 457 2.46 -4.25 23.31
C MET A 457 1.68 -3.65 24.48
N ALA A 458 1.19 -2.41 24.34
CA ALA A 458 0.36 -1.78 25.37
C ALA A 458 -0.95 -2.55 25.63
N ALA A 459 -1.62 -3.07 24.59
CA ALA A 459 -2.91 -3.75 24.71
C ALA A 459 -2.83 -5.24 25.10
N PHE A 460 -1.83 -5.96 24.59
CA PHE A 460 -1.78 -7.43 24.64
C PHE A 460 -0.41 -7.98 25.07
N GLY A 461 0.62 -7.13 25.24
CA GLY A 461 2.00 -7.59 25.33
C GLY A 461 2.38 -8.43 24.12
N TRP A 462 3.36 -9.32 24.24
CA TRP A 462 3.83 -10.18 23.15
C TRP A 462 2.77 -11.07 22.48
N TRP A 463 1.59 -11.26 23.10
CA TRP A 463 0.46 -11.96 22.48
C TRP A 463 -0.05 -11.26 21.21
N TYR A 464 0.24 -9.97 21.01
CA TYR A 464 -0.09 -9.29 19.75
C TYR A 464 0.51 -10.00 18.52
N LEU A 465 1.65 -10.68 18.65
CA LEU A 465 2.26 -11.47 17.58
C LEU A 465 1.41 -12.69 17.20
N LEU A 466 0.75 -13.33 18.16
CA LEU A 466 -0.17 -14.44 17.87
C LEU A 466 -1.46 -13.93 17.19
N ILE A 467 -1.97 -12.78 17.65
CA ILE A 467 -3.10 -12.11 17.01
C ILE A 467 -2.76 -11.74 15.56
N LEU A 468 -1.54 -11.22 15.33
CA LEU A 468 -1.00 -10.95 14.00
C LEU A 468 -0.95 -12.22 13.14
N LEU A 469 -0.40 -13.32 13.67
CA LEU A 469 -0.29 -14.60 12.96
C LEU A 469 -1.66 -15.08 12.45
N THR A 470 -2.66 -15.10 13.33
CA THR A 470 -4.00 -15.59 12.99
C THR A 470 -4.70 -14.69 11.97
N GLY A 471 -4.66 -13.38 12.16
CA GLY A 471 -5.28 -12.42 11.25
C GLY A 471 -4.63 -12.42 9.86
N ILE A 472 -3.30 -12.44 9.80
CA ILE A 472 -2.58 -12.27 8.52
C ILE A 472 -2.68 -13.51 7.61
N VAL A 473 -2.80 -14.73 8.17
CA VAL A 473 -3.09 -15.94 7.38
C VAL A 473 -4.39 -15.77 6.58
N LEU A 474 -5.44 -15.27 7.23
CA LEU A 474 -6.72 -15.02 6.58
C LEU A 474 -6.62 -13.87 5.57
N ALA A 475 -5.90 -12.81 5.92
CA ALA A 475 -5.70 -11.66 5.04
C ALA A 475 -4.97 -12.08 3.75
N PHE A 476 -3.92 -12.90 3.83
CA PHE A 476 -3.21 -13.41 2.65
C PHE A 476 -4.13 -14.18 1.71
N PHE A 477 -4.96 -15.07 2.25
CA PHE A 477 -5.94 -15.79 1.44
C PHE A 477 -6.88 -14.85 0.70
N ILE A 478 -7.46 -13.88 1.42
CA ILE A 478 -8.44 -12.95 0.85
C ILE A 478 -7.80 -12.00 -0.18
N PHE A 479 -6.59 -11.51 0.05
CA PHE A 479 -5.86 -10.71 -0.94
C PHE A 479 -5.58 -11.52 -2.20
N ASP A 480 -5.10 -12.76 -2.09
CA ASP A 480 -4.79 -13.60 -3.26
C ASP A 480 -6.05 -14.10 -4.01
N LEU A 481 -7.27 -13.82 -3.50
CA LEU A 481 -8.49 -13.95 -4.29
C LEU A 481 -8.59 -12.90 -5.41
N PHE A 482 -7.95 -11.74 -5.28
CA PHE A 482 -7.93 -10.76 -6.37
C PHE A 482 -7.08 -11.20 -7.58
N VAL A 483 -6.36 -12.32 -7.46
CA VAL A 483 -5.45 -12.85 -8.47
C VAL A 483 -6.06 -14.09 -9.12
N VAL A 484 -6.04 -14.11 -10.46
CA VAL A 484 -6.48 -15.24 -11.28
C VAL A 484 -5.35 -15.71 -12.18
N HIS A 485 -5.26 -17.03 -12.31
CA HIS A 485 -4.32 -17.70 -13.19
C HIS A 485 -5.06 -18.13 -14.46
N LYS A 486 -4.55 -17.74 -15.63
CA LYS A 486 -5.08 -18.21 -16.91
C LYS A 486 -4.00 -19.00 -17.63
N VAL A 487 -4.32 -20.25 -17.92
CA VAL A 487 -3.49 -21.12 -18.74
C VAL A 487 -3.84 -20.88 -20.20
N LYS A 488 -2.86 -20.47 -21.01
CA LYS A 488 -2.99 -20.38 -22.48
C LYS A 488 -1.89 -21.23 -23.11
N GLY A 489 -2.24 -22.42 -23.59
CA GLY A 489 -1.26 -23.42 -24.01
C GLY A 489 -0.35 -23.81 -22.85
N ASN A 490 0.96 -23.79 -23.05
CA ASN A 490 1.96 -24.10 -22.02
C ASN A 490 2.28 -22.93 -21.08
N TYR A 491 1.66 -21.76 -21.27
CA TYR A 491 1.94 -20.57 -20.47
C TYR A 491 0.86 -20.36 -19.41
N ASN A 492 1.26 -20.45 -18.13
CA ASN A 492 0.43 -19.99 -17.03
C ASN A 492 0.68 -18.50 -16.79
N THR A 493 -0.33 -17.68 -17.06
CA THR A 493 -0.23 -16.23 -16.93
C THR A 493 -1.04 -15.74 -15.74
N VAL A 494 -0.39 -14.93 -14.91
CA VAL A 494 -1.00 -14.27 -13.75
C VAL A 494 -1.72 -13.00 -14.21
N TYR A 495 -2.98 -12.85 -13.81
CA TYR A 495 -3.77 -11.65 -14.00
C TYR A 495 -4.31 -11.16 -12.66
N LEU A 496 -4.20 -9.86 -12.41
CA LEU A 496 -4.82 -9.19 -11.27
C LEU A 496 -6.18 -8.63 -11.69
N SER A 497 -7.21 -8.82 -10.89
CA SER A 497 -8.46 -8.08 -11.08
C SER A 497 -8.21 -6.58 -10.92
N LEU A 498 -8.95 -5.72 -11.66
CA LEU A 498 -8.79 -4.26 -11.50
C LEU A 498 -9.06 -3.84 -10.05
N ILE A 499 -10.04 -4.48 -9.40
CA ILE A 499 -10.32 -4.25 -7.99
C ILE A 499 -9.14 -4.56 -7.06
N GLY A 500 -8.30 -5.56 -7.39
CA GLY A 500 -7.06 -5.80 -6.65
C GLY A 500 -5.97 -4.74 -6.89
N LEU A 501 -6.02 -4.06 -8.03
CA LEU A 501 -5.09 -2.97 -8.35
C LEU A 501 -5.47 -1.64 -7.69
N LEU A 502 -6.76 -1.36 -7.50
CA LEU A 502 -7.21 -0.12 -6.87
C LEU A 502 -6.62 0.12 -5.46
N PRO A 503 -6.60 -0.85 -4.54
CA PRO A 503 -5.99 -0.72 -3.22
C PRO A 503 -4.51 -1.12 -3.19
N ILE A 504 -3.82 -1.25 -4.33
CA ILE A 504 -2.46 -1.84 -4.40
C ILE A 504 -1.45 -1.15 -3.49
N THR A 505 -1.56 0.17 -3.30
CA THR A 505 -0.72 0.91 -2.35
C THR A 505 -0.97 0.44 -0.93
N SER A 506 -2.23 0.35 -0.52
CA SER A 506 -2.61 -0.16 0.80
C SER A 506 -2.27 -1.64 0.98
N THR A 507 -2.28 -2.44 -0.10
CA THR A 507 -1.80 -3.83 -0.08
C THR A 507 -0.29 -3.88 0.15
N PHE A 508 0.49 -3.11 -0.61
CA PHE A 508 1.94 -3.05 -0.43
C PHE A 508 2.33 -2.58 0.97
N THR A 509 1.63 -1.59 1.51
CA THR A 509 1.91 -1.05 2.85
C THR A 509 1.06 -1.66 3.95
N PHE A 510 0.36 -2.79 3.72
CA PHE A 510 -0.71 -3.27 4.60
C PHE A 510 -0.30 -3.32 6.08
N MET A 511 0.85 -3.95 6.36
CA MET A 511 1.47 -4.01 7.70
C MET A 511 2.58 -2.98 7.91
N ALA A 512 2.90 -2.18 6.91
CA ALA A 512 4.07 -1.31 6.92
C ALA A 512 3.74 0.16 7.17
N SER A 513 2.55 0.60 6.77
CA SER A 513 2.08 1.95 7.03
C SER A 513 1.30 2.01 8.32
N SER A 514 1.67 2.97 9.15
CA SER A 514 0.92 3.32 10.35
C SER A 514 -0.51 3.73 9.99
N SER A 515 -0.73 4.39 8.85
CA SER A 515 -2.09 4.71 8.35
C SER A 515 -2.97 3.50 8.01
N THR A 516 -2.40 2.30 7.84
CA THR A 516 -3.15 1.06 7.54
C THR A 516 -3.13 0.06 8.69
N SER A 517 -2.10 0.09 9.54
CA SER A 517 -1.91 -0.81 10.67
C SER A 517 -1.44 -0.05 11.92
N GLU A 518 -2.29 0.85 12.41
CA GLU A 518 -2.09 1.46 13.74
C GLU A 518 -2.22 0.44 14.87
N SER A 519 -3.05 -0.59 14.69
CA SER A 519 -3.26 -1.68 15.65
C SER A 519 -3.33 -3.01 14.92
N VAL A 520 -2.92 -4.09 15.61
CA VAL A 520 -3.06 -5.45 15.10
C VAL A 520 -4.53 -5.81 14.82
N MET A 521 -5.48 -5.19 15.54
CA MET A 521 -6.91 -5.39 15.34
C MET A 521 -7.42 -4.88 13.98
N ASN A 522 -6.70 -3.97 13.33
CA ASN A 522 -7.09 -3.44 12.02
C ASN A 522 -7.09 -4.51 10.92
N ILE A 523 -6.35 -5.61 11.10
CA ILE A 523 -6.40 -6.76 10.19
C ILE A 523 -7.82 -7.33 10.16
N PHE A 524 -8.45 -7.49 11.31
CA PHE A 524 -9.82 -8.01 11.38
C PHE A 524 -10.85 -7.01 10.85
N ASN A 525 -10.62 -5.71 11.06
CA ASN A 525 -11.44 -4.67 10.44
C ASN A 525 -11.40 -4.76 8.90
N PHE A 526 -10.23 -5.05 8.33
CA PHE A 526 -10.09 -5.32 6.91
C PHE A 526 -10.83 -6.59 6.48
N LEU A 527 -10.71 -7.69 7.22
CA LEU A 527 -11.36 -8.97 6.92
C LEU A 527 -12.89 -8.88 6.92
N ILE A 528 -13.46 -8.22 7.94
CA ILE A 528 -14.92 -8.17 8.16
C ILE A 528 -15.59 -7.09 7.32
N ARG A 529 -14.92 -5.94 7.14
CA ARG A 529 -15.52 -4.79 6.45
C ARG A 529 -14.73 -4.36 5.24
N GLY A 530 -13.43 -4.12 5.38
CA GLY A 530 -12.62 -3.48 4.33
C GLY A 530 -12.69 -4.19 2.97
N TRP A 531 -12.44 -5.50 2.95
CA TRP A 531 -12.47 -6.29 1.72
C TRP A 531 -13.88 -6.42 1.14
N ILE A 532 -14.89 -6.60 1.99
CA ILE A 532 -16.29 -6.73 1.55
C ILE A 532 -16.77 -5.41 0.94
N GLN A 533 -16.52 -4.29 1.61
CA GLN A 533 -16.92 -2.96 1.18
C GLN A 533 -16.33 -2.62 -0.20
N ILE A 534 -15.01 -2.77 -0.40
CA ILE A 534 -14.40 -2.47 -1.70
C ILE A 534 -14.94 -3.40 -2.80
N SER A 535 -15.16 -4.67 -2.49
CA SER A 535 -15.74 -5.67 -3.42
C SER A 535 -17.14 -5.32 -3.88
N LEU A 536 -18.02 -4.94 -2.95
CA LEU A 536 -19.40 -4.57 -3.25
C LEU A 536 -19.48 -3.26 -4.04
N LEU A 537 -18.71 -2.24 -3.64
CA LEU A 537 -18.71 -0.94 -4.32
C LEU A 537 -18.14 -1.03 -5.73
N TYR A 538 -17.07 -1.78 -5.93
CA TYR A 538 -16.55 -2.03 -7.27
C TYR A 538 -17.59 -2.74 -8.15
N PHE A 539 -18.25 -3.77 -7.62
CA PHE A 539 -19.26 -4.52 -8.36
C PHE A 539 -20.44 -3.62 -8.76
N LEU A 540 -20.88 -2.75 -7.84
CA LEU A 540 -21.90 -1.74 -8.11
C LEU A 540 -21.48 -0.82 -9.27
N LEU A 541 -20.28 -0.21 -9.20
CA LEU A 541 -19.77 0.66 -10.26
C LEU A 541 -19.58 -0.07 -11.59
N PHE A 542 -19.15 -1.33 -11.54
CA PHE A 542 -18.96 -2.15 -12.73
C PHE A 542 -20.31 -2.44 -13.44
N ILE A 543 -21.35 -2.79 -12.69
CA ILE A 543 -22.70 -3.01 -13.26
C ILE A 543 -23.27 -1.71 -13.81
N VAL A 544 -23.20 -0.63 -13.02
CA VAL A 544 -23.75 0.67 -13.42
C VAL A 544 -23.05 1.17 -14.68
N SER A 545 -21.72 1.12 -14.72
CA SER A 545 -20.95 1.51 -15.91
C SER A 545 -21.28 0.64 -17.12
N LYS A 546 -21.45 -0.68 -16.95
CA LYS A 546 -21.84 -1.58 -18.03
C LYS A 546 -23.23 -1.26 -18.58
N LYS A 547 -24.20 -0.98 -17.72
CA LYS A 547 -25.57 -0.59 -18.13
C LYS A 547 -25.56 0.75 -18.84
N LEU A 548 -24.95 1.78 -18.25
CA LEU A 548 -24.91 3.12 -18.82
C LEU A 548 -24.17 3.15 -20.16
N LEU A 549 -22.95 2.61 -20.24
CA LEU A 549 -22.19 2.58 -21.49
C LEU A 549 -22.79 1.63 -22.52
N GLY A 550 -23.50 0.58 -22.08
CA GLY A 550 -24.26 -0.31 -22.95
C GLY A 550 -25.47 0.36 -23.60
N LEU A 551 -26.09 1.36 -22.94
CA LEU A 551 -27.16 2.17 -23.54
C LEU A 551 -26.62 3.10 -24.64
N PHE A 552 -25.39 3.57 -24.51
CA PHE A 552 -24.73 4.45 -25.50
C PHE A 552 -23.94 3.69 -26.58
N SER A 553 -23.76 2.38 -26.43
CA SER A 553 -23.02 1.55 -27.39
C SER A 553 -24.00 0.72 -28.23
N ARG A 554 -24.12 1.02 -29.53
CA ARG A 554 -24.75 0.12 -30.50
C ARG A 554 -24.02 -1.24 -30.43
N LYS A 555 -24.69 -2.24 -29.84
CA LYS A 555 -24.34 -3.67 -29.73
C LYS A 555 -22.85 -3.99 -29.96
N PRO A 556 -22.05 -4.26 -28.90
CA PRO A 556 -20.78 -4.95 -29.09
C PRO A 556 -21.05 -6.41 -29.50
N ASN A 557 -20.44 -6.83 -30.61
CA ASN A 557 -20.47 -8.22 -31.10
C ASN A 557 -20.15 -9.21 -29.97
N LEU A 558 -21.08 -10.14 -29.75
CA LEU A 558 -20.99 -11.27 -28.82
C LEU A 558 -19.90 -12.25 -29.28
N ALA A 559 -18.63 -11.96 -29.00
CA ALA A 559 -17.52 -12.88 -29.27
C ALA A 559 -16.96 -13.60 -28.03
N TYR A 560 -17.59 -13.46 -26.85
CA TYR A 560 -17.07 -13.99 -25.57
C TYR A 560 -17.98 -15.03 -24.90
N ARG A 561 -18.58 -15.94 -25.68
CA ARG A 561 -19.43 -17.01 -25.08
C ARG A 561 -18.79 -18.40 -25.00
N ASN A 562 -17.64 -18.66 -25.64
CA ASN A 562 -17.02 -19.99 -25.61
C ASN A 562 -15.58 -19.92 -25.10
N VAL A 563 -15.39 -20.00 -23.78
CA VAL A 563 -14.15 -20.53 -23.21
C VAL A 563 -14.55 -21.54 -22.15
N GLU A 564 -14.70 -22.79 -22.59
CA GLU A 564 -14.77 -23.94 -21.71
C GLU A 564 -13.58 -23.93 -20.75
N ILE A 565 -13.89 -23.96 -19.46
CA ILE A 565 -12.93 -24.32 -18.43
C ILE A 565 -12.72 -25.83 -18.58
N LYS A 566 -11.79 -26.25 -19.45
CA LYS A 566 -11.31 -27.63 -19.44
C LYS A 566 -10.58 -27.87 -18.11
N ARG A 567 -11.11 -28.82 -17.35
CA ARG A 567 -10.53 -29.38 -16.13
C ARG A 567 -9.07 -29.79 -16.40
N SER A 568 -8.13 -29.25 -15.64
CA SER A 568 -6.88 -29.95 -15.32
C SER A 568 -6.89 -30.25 -13.83
N VAL A 569 -7.62 -31.31 -13.48
CA VAL A 569 -7.27 -32.14 -12.33
C VAL A 569 -5.96 -32.82 -12.72
N ASN A 570 -4.87 -32.48 -12.04
CA ASN A 570 -3.83 -33.39 -11.61
C ASN A 570 -2.79 -32.61 -10.78
N TYR A 571 -2.89 -32.86 -9.47
CA TYR A 571 -2.00 -32.65 -8.31
C TYR A 571 -0.93 -31.54 -8.33
#